data_AF-A0AAU4ZM26-F1
#
_entry.id   AF-A0AAU4ZM26-F1
#
_cell.length_a   1.000
_cell.length_b   1.000
_cell.length_c   1.000
_cell.angle_alpha   90.00
_cell.angle_beta   90.00
_cell.angle_gamma   90.00
#
_symmetry.space_group_name_H-M   'P 1'
#
loop_
_entity.id
_entity.type
_entity.pdbx_description
1 polymer ?
#
loop_
_entity_poly.entity_id
_entity_poly.type
_entity_poly.pdbx_seq_one_letter_code
_entity_poly.pdbx_strand_id
1 'polypeptide(L)'
;MSVSTRSRHKELDAYQEREHRARRRRRDGRRGRDARGRRPTTTLPAPSAAGVLAVQKQAMADGASGALTRIDSGTSRYRISPGKADTASGTAMDADRRFRVGSVTESFTTVVLM
;
A
#
# COMPACT_ATOMS: atom_id res chain seq x y z
N MET A 1 -55.11 -50.98 9.93
CA MET A 1 -54.99 -49.61 10.49
C MET A 1 -53.95 -48.86 9.66
N SER A 2 -54.37 -47.98 8.76
CA SER A 2 -53.50 -47.30 7.78
C SER A 2 -53.27 -45.86 8.24
N VAL A 3 -52.03 -45.54 8.65
CA VAL A 3 -51.68 -44.20 9.16
C VAL A 3 -51.12 -43.35 8.02
N SER A 4 -51.89 -42.31 7.71
CA SER A 4 -51.70 -41.29 6.68
C SER A 4 -50.29 -40.67 6.69
N THR A 5 -49.52 -40.93 5.64
CA THR A 5 -48.20 -40.33 5.35
C THR A 5 -48.29 -38.91 4.77
N ARG A 6 -49.49 -38.38 4.54
CA ARG A 6 -49.69 -37.09 3.86
C ARG A 6 -49.39 -35.85 4.70
N SER A 7 -49.31 -36.00 6.02
CA SER A 7 -49.16 -34.86 6.94
C SER A 7 -47.71 -34.46 7.22
N ARG A 8 -46.73 -35.35 6.99
CA ARG A 8 -45.31 -35.08 7.31
C ARG A 8 -44.58 -34.19 6.29
N HIS A 9 -45.05 -34.13 5.05
CA HIS A 9 -44.37 -33.31 4.04
C HIS A 9 -44.58 -31.80 4.20
N LYS A 10 -45.76 -31.37 4.69
CA LYS A 10 -46.07 -29.94 4.85
C LYS A 10 -45.29 -29.27 6.00
N GLU A 11 -44.89 -30.05 6.99
CA GLU A 11 -44.18 -29.54 8.17
C GLU A 11 -42.69 -29.31 7.91
N LEU A 12 -42.09 -30.11 7.03
CA LEU A 12 -40.70 -29.97 6.59
C LEU A 12 -40.48 -28.71 5.75
N ASP A 13 -41.43 -28.37 4.88
CA ASP A 13 -41.35 -27.16 4.05
C ASP A 13 -41.42 -25.88 4.91
N ALA A 14 -42.28 -25.89 5.93
CA ALA A 14 -42.41 -24.77 6.87
C ALA A 14 -41.17 -24.57 7.76
N TYR A 15 -40.42 -25.65 8.04
CA TYR A 15 -39.15 -25.57 8.77
C TYR A 15 -38.03 -25.00 7.90
N GLN A 16 -37.92 -25.46 6.65
CA GLN A 16 -36.91 -25.00 5.69
C GLN A 16 -37.06 -23.49 5.39
N GLU A 17 -38.28 -23.00 5.26
CA GLU A 17 -38.54 -21.58 4.96
C GLU A 17 -38.21 -20.66 6.15
N ARG A 18 -38.44 -21.11 7.40
CA ARG A 18 -38.06 -20.37 8.61
C ARG A 18 -36.55 -20.24 8.75
N GLU A 19 -35.80 -21.30 8.47
CA GLU A 19 -34.33 -21.29 8.49
C GLU A 19 -33.76 -20.35 7.42
N HIS A 20 -34.30 -20.38 6.19
CA HIS A 20 -33.86 -19.48 5.13
C HIS A 20 -34.13 -18.00 5.46
N ARG A 21 -35.27 -17.70 6.09
CA ARG A 21 -35.61 -16.33 6.52
C ARG A 21 -34.74 -15.84 7.68
N ALA A 22 -34.38 -16.73 8.61
CA ALA A 22 -33.49 -16.42 9.73
C ALA A 22 -32.04 -16.16 9.27
N ARG A 23 -31.56 -16.94 8.29
CA ARG A 23 -30.22 -16.76 7.69
C ARG A 23 -30.07 -15.44 6.94
N ARG A 24 -31.11 -14.99 6.23
CA ARG A 24 -31.11 -13.67 5.56
C ARG A 24 -31.00 -12.51 6.56
N ARG A 25 -31.75 -12.56 7.67
CA ARG A 25 -31.71 -11.51 8.71
C ARG A 25 -30.36 -11.40 9.42
N ARG A 26 -29.65 -12.53 9.63
CA ARG A 26 -28.30 -12.52 10.22
C ARG A 26 -27.22 -11.95 9.29
N ARG A 27 -27.38 -12.11 7.97
CA ARG A 27 -26.43 -11.58 6.98
C ARG A 27 -26.50 -10.06 6.83
N ASP A 28 -27.69 -9.48 7.00
CA ASP A 28 -27.89 -8.04 6.90
C ASP A 28 -27.53 -7.30 8.20
N GLY A 29 -27.72 -7.92 9.37
CA GLY A 29 -27.40 -7.30 10.67
C GLY A 29 -25.90 -7.10 10.94
N ARG A 30 -25.02 -7.85 10.26
CA ARG A 30 -23.55 -7.74 10.43
C ARG A 30 -22.90 -6.72 9.50
N ARG A 31 -23.63 -6.18 8.50
CA ARG A 31 -23.12 -5.16 7.56
C ARG A 31 -23.37 -3.72 8.00
N GLY A 32 -24.21 -3.50 9.02
CA GLY A 32 -24.65 -2.16 9.44
C GLY A 32 -24.02 -1.59 10.72
N ARG A 33 -23.18 -2.36 11.44
CA ARG A 33 -22.65 -1.93 12.76
C ARG A 33 -21.24 -1.33 12.73
N ASP A 34 -20.50 -1.53 11.65
CA ASP A 34 -19.09 -1.16 11.55
C ASP A 34 -18.88 0.17 10.79
N ALA A 35 -19.97 0.78 10.29
CA ALA A 35 -19.96 1.99 9.46
C ALA A 35 -19.98 3.31 10.26
N ARG A 36 -19.77 3.28 11.59
CA ARG A 36 -19.53 4.49 12.38
C ARG A 36 -18.03 4.81 12.37
N GLY A 37 -17.60 5.47 11.30
CA GLY A 37 -16.69 6.61 11.42
C GLY A 37 -15.20 6.35 11.66
N ARG A 38 -14.65 5.14 11.52
CA ARG A 38 -13.20 4.99 11.41
C ARG A 38 -12.79 5.13 9.95
N ARG A 39 -12.44 6.36 9.54
CA ARG A 39 -11.73 6.57 8.27
C ARG A 39 -10.50 5.64 8.29
N PRO A 40 -10.29 4.77 7.28
CA PRO A 40 -9.06 4.02 7.21
C PRO A 40 -7.92 5.05 7.15
N THR A 41 -7.09 5.06 8.19
CA THR A 41 -5.81 5.74 8.14
C THR A 41 -4.96 4.91 7.20
N THR A 42 -4.85 5.32 5.95
CA THR A 42 -3.95 4.68 4.99
C THR A 42 -2.52 4.88 5.47
N THR A 43 -2.00 3.91 6.21
CA THR A 43 -0.58 3.85 6.55
C THR A 43 0.18 3.42 5.30
N LEU A 44 1.14 4.24 4.86
CA LEU A 44 2.03 3.86 3.78
C LEU A 44 2.88 2.64 4.19
N PRO A 45 3.15 1.70 3.28
CA PRO A 45 4.10 0.62 3.55
C PRO A 45 5.48 1.15 3.93
N ALA A 46 6.23 0.36 4.71
CA ALA A 46 7.61 0.68 5.02
C ALA A 46 8.46 0.70 3.72
N PRO A 47 9.38 1.68 3.54
CA PRO A 47 10.28 1.70 2.40
C PRO A 47 11.17 0.45 2.32
N SER A 48 11.36 -0.08 1.10
CA SER A 48 12.27 -1.21 0.85
C SER A 48 13.66 -0.74 0.47
N ALA A 49 14.61 -0.76 1.42
CA ALA A 49 16.00 -0.40 1.16
C ALA A 49 16.68 -1.33 0.14
N ALA A 50 16.36 -2.63 0.18
CA ALA A 50 16.88 -3.61 -0.77
C ALA A 50 16.39 -3.34 -2.20
N GLY A 51 15.11 -2.97 -2.35
CA GLY A 51 14.54 -2.61 -3.65
C GLY A 51 15.20 -1.37 -4.25
N VAL A 52 15.41 -0.33 -3.42
CA VAL A 52 16.12 0.89 -3.86
C VAL A 52 17.54 0.57 -4.28
N LEU A 53 18.28 -0.21 -3.49
CA LEU A 53 19.65 -0.60 -3.83
C LEU A 53 19.72 -1.38 -5.15
N ALA A 54 18.74 -2.27 -5.41
CA ALA A 54 18.68 -3.03 -6.66
C ALA A 54 18.53 -2.10 -7.88
N VAL A 55 17.62 -1.12 -7.82
CA VAL A 55 17.42 -0.14 -8.91
C VAL A 55 18.67 0.74 -9.10
N GLN A 56 19.29 1.18 -8.01
CA GLN A 56 20.53 1.95 -8.09
C GLN A 56 21.67 1.16 -8.73
N LYS A 57 21.79 -0.13 -8.43
CA LYS A 57 22.76 -1.02 -9.09
C LYS A 57 22.47 -1.17 -10.58
N GLN A 58 21.20 -1.27 -10.97
CA GLN A 58 20.82 -1.29 -12.38
C GLN A 58 21.23 0.02 -13.08
N ALA A 59 20.91 1.17 -12.50
CA ALA A 59 21.31 2.47 -13.07
C ALA A 59 22.83 2.60 -13.24
N MET A 60 23.62 2.06 -12.30
CA MET A 60 25.07 2.01 -12.43
C MET A 60 25.55 1.05 -13.53
N ALA A 61 24.88 -0.11 -13.68
CA ALA A 61 25.14 -1.02 -14.81
C ALA A 61 24.83 -0.37 -16.16
N ASP A 62 23.84 0.54 -16.19
CA ASP A 62 23.45 1.30 -17.39
C ASP A 62 24.37 2.52 -17.64
N GLY A 63 25.40 2.74 -16.81
CA GLY A 63 26.45 3.74 -17.04
C GLY A 63 26.47 4.91 -16.06
N ALA A 64 25.58 4.97 -15.07
CA ALA A 64 25.69 5.99 -14.02
C ALA A 64 26.93 5.74 -13.14
N SER A 65 27.74 6.78 -12.89
CA SER A 65 28.92 6.65 -12.01
C SER A 65 28.56 6.38 -10.55
N GLY A 66 27.36 6.80 -10.14
CA GLY A 66 26.78 6.52 -8.83
C GLY A 66 25.34 7.00 -8.77
N ALA A 67 24.64 6.59 -7.72
CA ALA A 67 23.25 6.95 -7.49
C ALA A 67 23.03 7.25 -6.02
N LEU A 68 22.05 8.09 -5.70
CA LEU A 68 21.67 8.38 -4.33
C LEU A 68 20.16 8.40 -4.17
N THR A 69 19.70 8.03 -2.98
CA THR A 69 18.30 8.13 -2.59
C THR A 69 18.24 8.41 -1.09
N ARG A 70 17.46 9.42 -0.73
CA ARG A 70 17.05 9.68 0.65
C ARG A 70 15.54 9.59 0.73
N ILE A 71 15.03 8.84 1.71
CA ILE A 71 13.60 8.69 1.97
C ILE A 71 13.35 9.13 3.40
N ASP A 72 12.55 10.18 3.56
CA ASP A 72 12.05 10.65 4.85
C ASP A 72 10.62 10.10 5.01
N SER A 73 10.41 9.18 5.96
CA SER A 73 9.14 8.46 6.19
C SER A 73 8.75 8.53 7.66
N GLY A 74 7.82 9.44 7.98
CA GLY A 74 7.48 9.75 9.36
C GLY A 74 8.72 10.21 10.14
N THR A 75 9.07 9.48 11.20
CA THR A 75 10.29 9.73 12.00
C THR A 75 11.53 9.00 11.48
N SER A 76 11.38 8.13 10.47
CA SER A 76 12.47 7.33 9.91
C SER A 76 13.11 8.00 8.71
N ARG A 77 14.44 7.90 8.59
CA ARG A 77 15.20 8.35 7.43
C ARG A 77 16.03 7.22 6.87
N TYR A 78 15.95 7.00 5.56
CA TYR A 78 16.73 6.00 4.84
C TYR A 78 17.69 6.73 3.89
N ARG A 79 18.97 6.35 3.88
CA ARG A 79 20.01 6.92 3.00
C ARG A 79 20.73 5.77 2.31
N ILE A 80 20.78 5.81 0.98
CA ILE A 80 21.42 4.78 0.16
C ILE A 80 22.15 5.49 -0.99
N SER A 81 23.48 5.42 -1.02
CA SER A 81 24.32 6.18 -1.95
C SER A 81 25.51 5.36 -2.49
N PRO A 82 25.28 4.35 -3.34
CA PRO A 82 26.35 3.58 -3.96
C PRO A 82 27.05 4.34 -5.09
N GLY A 83 28.26 3.90 -5.41
CA GLY A 83 29.05 4.43 -6.53
C GLY A 83 29.85 5.68 -6.16
N LYS A 84 30.18 6.47 -7.18
CA LYS A 84 31.13 7.59 -7.09
C LYS A 84 30.48 8.90 -7.50
N ALA A 85 30.70 9.93 -6.70
CA ALA A 85 30.35 11.32 -7.02
C ALA A 85 31.34 11.96 -7.99
N ASP A 86 32.57 11.46 -8.04
CA ASP A 86 33.62 11.91 -8.95
C ASP A 86 34.43 10.69 -9.42
N THR A 87 34.44 10.46 -10.73
CA THR A 87 35.10 9.33 -11.36
C THR A 87 36.62 9.52 -11.48
N ALA A 88 37.10 10.77 -11.54
CA ALA A 88 38.51 11.09 -11.65
C ALA A 88 39.22 10.92 -10.30
N SER A 89 38.65 11.49 -9.24
CA SER A 89 39.21 11.36 -7.88
C SER A 89 38.77 10.08 -7.16
N GLY A 90 37.76 9.37 -7.69
CA GLY A 90 37.20 8.19 -7.05
C GLY A 90 36.34 8.50 -5.82
N THR A 91 35.98 9.76 -5.58
CA THR A 91 35.20 10.20 -4.42
C THR A 91 33.87 9.45 -4.34
N ALA A 92 33.59 8.86 -3.18
CA ALA A 92 32.34 8.12 -2.93
C ALA A 92 31.09 9.02 -3.05
N MET A 93 29.98 8.41 -3.44
CA MET A 93 28.66 9.07 -3.45
C MET A 93 28.14 9.28 -2.02
N ASP A 94 27.47 10.41 -1.79
CA ASP A 94 26.87 10.78 -0.50
C ASP A 94 25.48 11.38 -0.74
N ALA A 95 24.48 10.92 0.02
CA ALA A 95 23.09 11.36 -0.07
C ALA A 95 22.86 12.81 0.40
N ASP A 96 23.79 13.39 1.17
CA ASP A 96 23.71 14.79 1.62
C ASP A 96 24.55 15.75 0.74
N ARG A 97 25.15 15.24 -0.35
CA ARG A 97 25.91 16.04 -1.31
C ARG A 97 25.00 16.90 -2.18
N ARG A 98 25.45 18.12 -2.50
CA ARG A 98 24.74 19.04 -3.41
C ARG A 98 24.84 18.57 -4.86
N PHE A 99 23.75 18.75 -5.61
CA PHE A 99 23.70 18.50 -7.06
C PHE A 99 22.81 19.53 -7.75
N ARG A 100 22.93 19.64 -9.08
CA ARG A 100 22.05 20.47 -9.90
C ARG A 100 20.73 19.72 -10.11
N VAL A 101 19.62 20.32 -9.69
CA VAL A 101 18.31 19.65 -9.68
C VAL A 101 17.54 19.73 -11.01
N GLY A 102 18.00 20.55 -11.96
CA GLY A 102 17.36 20.69 -13.29
C GLY A 102 15.94 21.28 -13.19
N SER A 103 14.98 20.69 -13.91
CA SER A 103 13.57 21.14 -13.95
C SER A 103 12.84 21.11 -12.61
N VAL A 104 13.41 20.54 -11.54
CA VAL A 104 12.88 20.69 -10.17
C VAL A 104 12.80 22.17 -9.77
N THR A 105 13.66 23.03 -10.32
CA THR A 105 13.61 24.49 -10.11
C THR A 105 12.26 25.10 -10.50
N GLU A 106 11.51 24.51 -11.43
CA GLU A 106 10.21 25.02 -11.88
C GLU A 106 9.19 25.07 -10.74
N SER A 107 9.20 24.09 -9.84
CA SER A 107 8.31 24.10 -8.67
C SER A 107 8.60 25.27 -7.73
N PHE A 108 9.87 25.70 -7.62
CA PHE A 108 10.23 26.89 -6.84
C PHE A 108 9.70 28.16 -7.51
N THR A 109 9.81 28.25 -8.84
CA THR A 109 9.21 29.35 -9.60
C THR A 109 7.70 29.40 -9.39
N THR A 110 7.01 28.25 -9.42
CA THR A 110 5.57 28.20 -9.14
C THR A 110 5.22 28.75 -7.75
N VAL A 111 5.96 28.35 -6.71
CA VAL A 111 5.72 28.83 -5.34
C VAL A 111 5.89 30.34 -5.21
N VAL A 112 6.80 30.96 -5.97
CA VAL A 112 6.99 32.42 -5.95
C VAL A 112 5.88 33.16 -6.70
N LEU A 113 5.28 32.54 -7.70
CA LEU A 113 4.23 33.14 -8.54
C LEU A 113 2.81 32.94 -7.99
N MET A 114 2.65 32.16 -6.92
CA MET A 114 1.38 31.90 -6.21
C MET A 114 1.28 32.77 -4.97
#